data_AF-A0A6N7GFC8-F1
#
_entry.id   AF-A0A6N7GFC8-F1
#
_cell.length_a   1.000
_cell.length_b   1.000
_cell.length_c   1.000
_cell.angle_alpha   90.00
_cell.angle_beta   90.00
_cell.angle_gamma   90.00
#
_symmetry.space_group_name_H-M   'P 1'
#
loop_
_entity.id
_entity.type
_entity.pdbx_description
1 polymer ?
#
loop_
_entity_poly.entity_id
_entity_poly.type
_entity_poly.pdbx_seq_one_letter_code
_entity_poly.pdbx_strand_id
1 'polypeptide(L)'
;MPDVAYVCQASADQLASALHAAADLWPELQTTIAGLARMADPGPRARGHTPPQPIRPGLGNLDRDHQLGPPTGLPFNWSASVDAEDIRSEISGWCRIVVEERYGHQPPHGPICAECDHPTCEHIHARRRWMPPPTTVAASMRWLAGQLGWLRYREYAGEAWRDLRDVTGWLHRAVDRPANRTRFPVGPCPEITAGGVPCAGQVTAVIPAREDRPALMECGTCGERWPTIQWARVGRRMLKAQERMMT
;
A
#
# COMPACT_ATOMS: atom_id res chain seq x y z
N MET A 1 -12.30 -39.05 9.23
CA MET A 1 -13.40 -38.08 9.01
C MET A 1 -12.94 -37.09 7.96
N PRO A 2 -13.77 -36.75 6.96
CA PRO A 2 -13.44 -35.70 6.00
C PRO A 2 -13.32 -34.34 6.70
N ASP A 3 -12.37 -33.52 6.26
CA ASP A 3 -12.17 -32.15 6.75
C ASP A 3 -13.33 -31.26 6.26
N VAL A 4 -14.22 -30.86 7.17
CA VAL A 4 -15.44 -30.07 6.88
C VAL A 4 -15.20 -28.56 6.94
N ALA A 5 -14.00 -28.10 6.59
CA ALA A 5 -13.66 -26.69 6.58
C ALA A 5 -14.32 -25.95 5.39
N TYR A 6 -14.70 -24.69 5.61
CA TYR A 6 -15.24 -23.80 4.58
C TYR A 6 -14.13 -23.28 3.64
N VAL A 7 -12.88 -23.26 4.10
CA VAL A 7 -11.69 -22.93 3.31
C VAL A 7 -10.65 -24.04 3.47
N CYS A 8 -10.03 -24.45 2.37
CA CYS A 8 -9.02 -25.52 2.40
C CYS A 8 -7.71 -25.05 3.07
N GLN A 9 -6.96 -26.00 3.63
CA GLN A 9 -5.70 -25.70 4.34
C GLN A 9 -4.71 -24.92 3.46
N ALA A 10 -4.55 -25.31 2.18
CA ALA A 10 -3.62 -24.65 1.27
C ALA A 10 -3.94 -23.16 1.06
N SER A 11 -5.22 -22.80 0.92
CA SER A 11 -5.65 -21.40 0.79
C SER A 11 -5.45 -20.61 2.08
N ALA A 12 -5.58 -21.25 3.24
CA ALA A 12 -5.26 -20.64 4.53
C ALA A 12 -3.76 -20.39 4.68
N ASP A 13 -2.90 -21.33 4.29
CA ASP A 13 -1.44 -21.19 4.36
C ASP A 13 -0.92 -20.11 3.40
N GLN A 14 -1.51 -20.02 2.20
CA GLN A 14 -1.20 -18.96 1.24
C GLN A 14 -1.57 -17.58 1.81
N LEU A 15 -2.76 -17.45 2.40
CA LEU A 15 -3.19 -16.20 3.01
C LEU A 15 -2.34 -15.85 4.25
N ALA A 16 -1.92 -16.82 5.06
CA ALA A 16 -1.01 -16.60 6.18
C ALA A 16 0.32 -16.01 5.70
N SER A 17 0.90 -16.59 4.64
CA SER A 17 2.12 -16.10 4.02
C SER A 17 1.96 -14.68 3.47
N ALA A 18 0.82 -14.40 2.84
CA ALA A 18 0.50 -13.07 2.32
C ALA A 18 0.32 -12.03 3.45
N LEU A 19 -0.31 -12.38 4.57
CA LEU A 19 -0.43 -11.51 5.74
C LEU A 19 0.93 -11.23 6.40
N HIS A 20 1.85 -12.21 6.43
CA HIS A 20 3.21 -11.98 6.90
C HIS A 20 3.96 -10.99 5.99
N ALA A 21 3.91 -11.20 4.67
CA ALA A 21 4.51 -10.27 3.71
C ALA A 21 3.89 -8.86 3.80
N ALA A 22 2.57 -8.77 3.95
CA ALA A 22 1.87 -7.50 4.15
C ALA A 22 2.31 -6.81 5.45
N ALA A 23 2.49 -7.54 6.54
CA ALA A 23 3.00 -6.96 7.78
C ALA A 23 4.40 -6.33 7.62
N ASP A 24 5.23 -6.87 6.73
CA ASP A 24 6.56 -6.36 6.44
C ASP A 24 6.52 -5.12 5.51
N LEU A 25 5.48 -4.97 4.68
CA LEU A 25 5.26 -3.79 3.82
C LEU A 25 4.63 -2.61 4.56
N TRP A 26 4.02 -2.83 5.73
CA TRP A 26 3.33 -1.76 6.47
C TRP A 26 4.22 -0.54 6.78
N PRO A 27 5.49 -0.69 7.24
CA PRO A 27 6.40 0.44 7.43
C PRO A 27 6.71 1.21 6.13
N GLU A 28 6.76 0.52 4.99
CA GLU A 28 6.97 1.16 3.69
C GLU A 28 5.76 2.02 3.29
N LEU A 29 4.54 1.56 3.58
CA LEU A 29 3.34 2.37 3.40
C LEU A 29 3.39 3.63 4.28
N GLN A 30 3.80 3.52 5.53
CA GLN A 30 3.95 4.70 6.41
C GLN A 30 4.99 5.69 5.85
N THR A 31 6.08 5.19 5.27
CA THR A 31 7.10 6.00 4.59
C THR A 31 6.53 6.70 3.34
N THR A 32 5.68 5.99 2.59
CA THR A 32 4.96 6.52 1.42
C THR A 32 3.97 7.63 1.81
N ILE A 33 3.20 7.43 2.89
CA ILE A 33 2.24 8.41 3.42
C ILE A 33 2.97 9.69 3.87
N ALA A 34 4.05 9.52 4.63
CA ALA A 34 4.87 10.63 5.12
C ALA A 34 5.61 11.37 3.99
N GLY A 35 5.53 10.89 2.74
CA GLY A 35 6.21 11.49 1.59
C GLY A 35 7.73 11.29 1.61
N LEU A 36 8.26 10.54 2.58
CA LEU A 36 9.70 10.34 2.78
C LEU A 36 10.33 9.51 1.66
N ALA A 37 9.54 8.68 0.96
CA ALA A 37 9.97 7.99 -0.25
C ALA A 37 10.50 8.96 -1.33
N ARG A 38 10.08 10.23 -1.32
CA ARG A 38 10.57 11.26 -2.26
C ARG A 38 11.94 11.84 -1.92
N MET A 39 12.42 11.71 -0.68
CA MET A 39 13.73 12.23 -0.27
C MET A 39 14.86 11.22 -0.45
N ALA A 40 14.54 9.95 -0.69
CA ALA A 40 15.53 8.90 -0.90
C ALA A 40 16.09 8.83 -2.33
N ASP A 41 15.60 9.65 -3.26
CA ASP A 41 16.15 9.73 -4.62
C ASP A 41 17.50 10.47 -4.58
N PRO A 42 18.64 9.84 -4.92
CA PRO A 42 19.95 10.50 -4.94
C PRO A 42 20.07 11.35 -6.21
N GLY A 43 19.25 12.39 -6.32
CA GLY A 43 19.40 13.39 -7.37
C GLY A 43 20.78 14.05 -7.30
N PRO A 44 21.42 14.39 -8.43
CA PRO A 44 22.71 15.05 -8.45
C PRO A 44 22.60 16.40 -7.71
N ARG A 45 23.25 16.47 -6.55
CA ARG A 45 23.42 17.63 -5.64
C ARG A 45 22.95 18.95 -6.24
N ALA A 46 21.69 19.32 -6.00
CA ALA A 46 21.21 20.67 -6.24
C ALA A 46 21.98 21.61 -5.31
N ARG A 47 22.92 22.38 -5.88
CA ARG A 47 23.63 23.44 -5.16
C ARG A 47 22.67 24.60 -4.96
N GLY A 48 22.24 24.82 -3.73
CA GLY A 48 21.58 26.06 -3.30
C GLY A 48 20.20 25.82 -2.70
N HIS A 49 20.13 25.72 -1.37
CA HIS A 49 18.87 25.76 -0.63
C HIS A 49 18.88 26.91 0.36
N THR A 50 17.91 27.81 0.21
CA THR A 50 17.46 28.75 1.22
C THR A 50 17.03 27.97 2.47
N PRO A 51 17.42 28.37 3.69
CA PRO A 51 17.07 27.66 4.90
C PRO A 51 15.54 27.65 5.13
N PRO A 52 14.99 26.55 5.68
CA PRO A 52 13.57 26.45 5.99
C PRO A 52 13.16 27.49 7.03
N GLN A 53 12.07 28.19 6.78
CA GLN A 53 11.47 29.13 7.73
C GLN A 53 10.87 28.36 8.93
N PRO A 54 10.98 28.89 10.16
CA PRO A 54 10.41 28.26 11.34
C PRO A 54 8.87 28.29 11.31
N ILE A 55 8.27 27.16 11.68
CA ILE A 55 6.82 26.99 11.81
C ILE A 55 6.33 27.89 12.95
N ARG A 56 5.40 28.81 12.67
CA ARG A 56 4.74 29.65 13.70
C ARG A 56 3.45 28.96 14.16
N PRO A 57 3.35 28.48 15.41
CA PRO A 57 2.11 27.92 15.95
C PRO A 57 1.19 29.07 16.39
N GLY A 58 -0.03 29.17 15.83
CA GLY A 58 -1.06 30.05 16.40
C GLY A 58 -2.06 30.73 15.45
N LEU A 59 -2.02 30.50 14.12
CA LEU A 59 -2.84 31.29 13.16
C LEU A 59 -3.60 30.46 12.11
N GLY A 60 -3.78 29.15 12.31
CA GLY A 60 -4.48 28.27 11.36
C GLY A 60 -5.94 28.00 11.74
N ASN A 61 -6.86 28.28 10.83
CA ASN A 61 -8.24 27.78 10.91
C ASN A 61 -8.24 26.31 10.48
N LEU A 62 -8.55 25.39 11.40
CA LEU A 62 -8.52 23.94 11.16
C LEU A 62 -9.35 23.50 9.94
N ASP A 63 -10.51 24.12 9.71
CA ASP A 63 -11.35 23.82 8.52
C ASP A 63 -10.65 24.17 7.20
N ARG A 64 -9.78 25.18 7.23
CA ARG A 64 -9.01 25.61 6.06
C ARG A 64 -7.83 24.69 5.80
N ASP A 65 -7.20 24.15 6.85
CA ASP A 65 -6.09 23.20 6.74
C ASP A 65 -6.56 21.83 6.22
N HIS A 66 -7.80 21.43 6.50
CA HIS A 66 -8.41 20.26 5.86
C HIS A 66 -8.58 20.44 4.34
N GLN A 67 -8.85 21.66 3.87
CA GLN A 67 -8.99 21.97 2.43
C GLN A 67 -7.65 22.22 1.73
N LEU A 68 -6.64 22.75 2.44
CA LEU A 68 -5.35 23.14 1.86
C LEU A 68 -4.23 22.10 2.09
N GLY A 69 -4.45 21.10 2.94
CA GLY A 69 -3.43 20.15 3.38
C GLY A 69 -2.56 20.72 4.52
N PRO A 70 -1.77 19.87 5.19
CA PRO A 70 -0.93 20.29 6.31
C PRO A 70 0.03 21.42 5.91
N PRO A 71 0.26 22.43 6.77
CA PRO A 71 1.04 23.63 6.44
C PRO A 71 2.53 23.38 6.18
N THR A 72 2.99 22.14 6.30
CA THR A 72 4.35 21.75 5.94
C THR A 72 4.39 21.41 4.46
N GLY A 73 5.25 22.06 3.67
CA GLY A 73 5.54 21.71 2.27
C GLY A 73 6.13 20.31 2.04
N LEU A 74 5.97 19.39 3.00
CA LEU A 74 6.25 17.98 2.85
C LEU A 74 5.12 17.35 2.05
N PRO A 75 5.47 16.52 1.06
CA PRO A 75 4.48 16.11 0.11
C PRO A 75 3.74 14.88 0.67
N PHE A 76 2.53 15.09 1.18
CA PHE A 76 1.65 14.07 1.74
C PHE A 76 0.93 13.28 0.63
N ASN A 77 0.72 11.97 0.81
CA ASN A 77 -0.04 11.15 -0.13
C ASN A 77 -1.43 10.80 0.44
N TRP A 78 -2.45 11.58 0.06
CA TRP A 78 -3.81 11.42 0.58
C TRP A 78 -4.42 10.05 0.26
N SER A 79 -4.23 9.53 -0.96
CA SER A 79 -4.80 8.22 -1.32
C SER A 79 -4.19 7.09 -0.51
N ALA A 80 -2.87 7.10 -0.28
CA ALA A 80 -2.21 6.11 0.54
C ALA A 80 -2.66 6.18 2.02
N SER A 81 -3.00 7.37 2.52
CA SER A 81 -3.55 7.54 3.86
C SER A 81 -4.96 6.97 3.98
N VAL A 82 -5.80 7.12 2.95
CA VAL A 82 -7.14 6.52 2.92
C VAL A 82 -7.01 4.99 2.88
N ASP A 83 -6.19 4.45 1.97
CA ASP A 83 -5.92 3.01 1.89
C ASP A 83 -5.43 2.45 3.25
N ALA A 84 -4.59 3.21 3.97
CA ALA A 84 -4.09 2.80 5.29
C ALA A 84 -5.18 2.77 6.39
N GLU A 85 -6.16 3.67 6.33
CA GLU A 85 -7.29 3.67 7.26
C GLU A 85 -8.19 2.46 7.01
N ASP A 86 -8.51 2.19 5.74
CA ASP A 86 -9.33 1.05 5.34
C ASP A 86 -8.68 -0.27 5.77
N ILE A 87 -7.37 -0.42 5.53
CA ILE A 87 -6.59 -1.58 6.00
C ILE A 87 -6.64 -1.71 7.52
N ARG A 88 -6.48 -0.60 8.27
CA ARG A 88 -6.50 -0.63 9.73
C ARG A 88 -7.88 -1.05 10.26
N SER A 89 -8.95 -0.49 9.70
CA SER A 89 -10.32 -0.80 10.06
C SER A 89 -10.62 -2.29 9.84
N GLU A 90 -10.28 -2.81 8.67
CA GLU A 90 -10.54 -4.20 8.30
C GLU A 90 -9.77 -5.19 9.19
N ILE A 91 -8.46 -4.97 9.38
CA ILE A 91 -7.63 -5.80 10.26
C ILE A 91 -8.12 -5.76 11.71
N SER A 92 -8.52 -4.59 12.20
CA SER A 92 -9.04 -4.43 13.56
C SER A 92 -10.40 -5.14 13.73
N GLY A 93 -11.25 -5.08 12.70
CA GLY A 93 -12.53 -5.79 12.65
C GLY A 93 -12.36 -7.29 12.79
N TRP A 94 -11.50 -7.90 11.96
CA TRP A 94 -11.20 -9.33 12.03
C TRP A 94 -10.52 -9.73 13.34
N CYS A 95 -9.61 -8.90 13.87
CA CYS A 95 -9.02 -9.15 15.18
C CYS A 95 -10.09 -9.23 16.27
N ARG A 96 -11.02 -8.29 16.29
CA ARG A 96 -12.12 -8.25 17.25
C ARG A 96 -13.00 -9.50 17.14
N ILE A 97 -13.43 -9.88 15.94
CA ILE A 97 -14.23 -11.09 15.70
C ILE A 97 -13.51 -12.33 16.23
N VAL A 98 -12.21 -12.50 15.92
CA VAL A 98 -11.44 -13.66 16.40
C VAL A 98 -11.35 -13.62 17.93
N VAL A 99 -11.14 -12.46 18.55
CA VAL A 99 -11.09 -12.33 20.02
C VAL A 99 -12.42 -12.75 20.65
N GLU A 100 -13.52 -12.18 20.17
CA GLU A 100 -14.87 -12.42 20.70
C GLU A 100 -15.28 -13.90 20.54
N GLU A 101 -15.06 -14.49 19.36
CA GLU A 101 -15.55 -15.83 19.01
C GLU A 101 -14.60 -16.97 19.44
N ARG A 102 -13.29 -16.73 19.46
CA ARG A 102 -12.31 -17.77 19.84
C ARG A 102 -12.04 -17.78 21.33
N TYR A 103 -11.99 -16.60 21.95
CA TYR A 103 -11.52 -16.46 23.32
C TYR A 103 -12.59 -15.92 24.29
N GLY A 104 -13.70 -15.40 23.78
CA GLY A 104 -14.76 -14.80 24.60
C GLY A 104 -14.44 -13.37 25.04
N HIS A 105 -15.41 -12.73 25.68
CA HIS A 105 -15.35 -11.31 26.09
C HIS A 105 -14.59 -11.07 27.41
N GLN A 106 -14.30 -12.12 28.18
CA GLN A 106 -13.62 -11.99 29.47
C GLN A 106 -12.29 -12.73 29.46
N PRO A 107 -11.18 -12.07 29.85
CA PRO A 107 -10.01 -12.83 30.26
C PRO A 107 -10.45 -13.77 31.39
N PRO A 108 -9.94 -15.00 31.41
CA PRO A 108 -10.35 -15.98 32.41
C PRO A 108 -10.12 -15.44 33.82
N HIS A 109 -11.20 -15.20 34.55
CA HIS A 109 -11.14 -14.82 35.96
C HIS A 109 -10.80 -16.08 36.78
N GLY A 110 -9.60 -16.10 37.34
CA GLY A 110 -9.13 -17.17 38.23
C GLY A 110 -7.69 -16.91 38.66
N PRO A 111 -7.21 -17.52 39.74
CA PRO A 111 -5.82 -17.39 40.15
C PRO A 111 -4.91 -17.83 38.99
N ILE A 112 -4.19 -16.86 38.41
CA ILE A 112 -3.16 -17.13 37.42
C ILE A 112 -2.01 -17.72 38.20
N CYS A 113 -1.89 -19.04 38.10
CA CYS A 113 -0.81 -19.79 38.68
C CYS A 113 0.44 -19.44 37.88
N ALA A 114 1.21 -18.42 38.30
CA ALA A 114 2.31 -17.87 37.53
C ALA A 114 3.53 -18.81 37.46
N GLU A 115 3.65 -19.72 38.44
CA GLU A 115 4.85 -20.53 38.67
C GLU A 115 4.50 -21.97 39.07
N CYS A 116 3.51 -22.61 38.43
CA CYS A 116 3.14 -23.97 38.82
C CYS A 116 3.14 -24.98 37.66
N ASP A 117 3.76 -26.14 37.91
CA ASP A 117 3.95 -27.26 36.98
C ASP A 117 2.79 -28.29 37.03
N HIS A 118 1.58 -27.86 37.37
CA HIS A 118 0.45 -28.78 37.46
C HIS A 118 -0.07 -29.14 36.04
N PRO A 119 -0.36 -30.43 35.74
CA PRO A 119 -0.90 -30.85 34.44
C PRO A 119 -2.22 -30.16 34.07
N THR A 120 -3.03 -29.81 35.07
CA THR A 120 -4.26 -29.02 34.88
C THR A 120 -3.96 -27.58 34.46
N CYS A 121 -2.89 -26.98 34.99
CA CYS A 121 -2.42 -25.66 34.58
C CYS A 121 -1.83 -25.70 33.17
N GLU A 122 -1.07 -26.74 32.80
CA GLU A 122 -0.60 -26.93 31.43
C GLU A 122 -1.77 -27.02 30.43
N HIS A 123 -2.81 -27.80 30.74
CA HIS A 123 -4.00 -27.93 29.88
C HIS A 123 -4.79 -26.62 29.79
N ILE A 124 -4.83 -25.86 30.88
CA ILE A 124 -5.41 -24.53 30.97
C ILE A 124 -4.56 -23.53 30.17
N HIS A 125 -3.24 -23.50 30.30
CA HIS A 125 -2.35 -22.60 29.56
C HIS A 125 -2.30 -22.92 28.07
N ALA A 126 -2.34 -24.20 27.69
CA ALA A 126 -2.42 -24.67 26.31
C ALA A 126 -3.75 -24.26 25.65
N ARG A 127 -4.85 -24.21 26.42
CA ARG A 127 -6.16 -23.74 25.95
C ARG A 127 -6.41 -22.24 26.13
N ARG A 128 -5.67 -21.58 27.04
CA ARG A 128 -5.87 -20.18 27.49
C ARG A 128 -4.66 -19.28 27.25
N ARG A 129 -3.90 -19.48 26.16
CA ARG A 129 -3.14 -18.35 25.61
C ARG A 129 -4.13 -17.37 24.96
N TRP A 130 -4.95 -16.74 25.81
CA TRP A 130 -5.58 -15.48 25.49
C TRP A 130 -4.44 -14.53 25.20
N MET A 131 -4.25 -14.26 23.92
CA MET A 131 -3.24 -13.37 23.45
C MET A 131 -4.00 -12.17 22.93
N PRO A 132 -3.99 -11.03 23.65
CA PRO A 132 -4.70 -9.86 23.18
C PRO A 132 -4.20 -9.54 21.77
N PRO A 133 -5.11 -9.05 20.89
CA PRO A 133 -4.69 -8.65 19.57
C PRO A 133 -3.63 -7.55 19.76
N PRO A 134 -2.53 -7.59 19.01
CA PRO A 134 -1.53 -6.54 19.07
C PRO A 134 -2.14 -5.16 18.77
N THR A 135 -1.49 -4.11 19.26
CA THR A 135 -1.98 -2.73 19.08
C THR A 135 -1.51 -2.07 17.79
N THR A 136 -0.64 -2.73 17.02
CA THR A 136 -0.14 -2.23 15.74
C THR A 136 -0.65 -3.07 14.59
N VAL A 137 -0.98 -2.45 13.46
CA VAL A 137 -1.54 -3.14 12.27
C VAL A 137 -0.64 -4.27 11.80
N ALA A 138 0.66 -4.04 11.69
CA ALA A 138 1.62 -5.07 11.27
C ALA A 138 1.63 -6.27 12.23
N ALA A 139 1.60 -6.02 13.54
CA ALA A 139 1.55 -7.11 14.51
C ALA A 139 0.19 -7.83 14.48
N SER A 140 -0.91 -7.11 14.26
CA SER A 140 -2.25 -7.68 14.09
C SER A 140 -2.35 -8.57 12.84
N MET A 141 -1.73 -8.19 11.73
CA MET A 141 -1.64 -9.04 10.52
C MET A 141 -0.90 -10.35 10.82
N ARG A 142 0.27 -10.29 11.48
CA ARG A 142 1.02 -11.50 11.88
C ARG A 142 0.24 -12.35 12.87
N TRP A 143 -0.47 -11.72 13.80
CA TRP A 143 -1.34 -12.41 14.74
C TRP A 143 -2.48 -13.13 14.00
N LEU A 144 -3.19 -12.45 13.09
CA LEU A 144 -4.26 -13.01 12.27
C LEU A 144 -3.79 -14.18 11.40
N ALA A 145 -2.58 -14.12 10.85
CA ALA A 145 -1.98 -15.24 10.12
C ALA A 145 -1.96 -16.53 10.97
N GLY A 146 -1.63 -16.42 12.26
CA GLY A 146 -1.68 -17.53 13.22
C GLY A 146 -3.09 -18.00 13.59
N GLN A 147 -4.13 -17.26 13.21
CA GLN A 147 -5.54 -17.58 13.49
C GLN A 147 -6.24 -18.28 12.32
N LEU A 148 -5.66 -18.29 11.11
CA LEU A 148 -6.33 -18.80 9.91
C LEU A 148 -6.69 -20.30 9.97
N GLY A 149 -5.90 -21.10 10.70
CA GLY A 149 -6.21 -22.51 10.94
C GLY A 149 -7.50 -22.73 11.74
N TRP A 150 -7.88 -21.78 12.60
CA TRP A 150 -9.17 -21.77 13.29
C TRP A 150 -10.26 -21.13 12.43
N LEU A 151 -9.94 -20.02 11.77
CA LEU A 151 -10.88 -19.23 10.98
C LEU A 151 -11.51 -20.03 9.84
N ARG A 152 -10.75 -20.95 9.22
CA ARG A 152 -11.22 -21.78 8.10
C ARG A 152 -12.40 -22.69 8.40
N TYR A 153 -12.68 -22.94 9.69
CA TYR A 153 -13.81 -23.76 10.15
C TYR A 153 -15.06 -22.93 10.50
N ARG A 154 -15.00 -21.60 10.36
CA ARG A 154 -16.12 -20.71 10.66
C ARG A 154 -17.01 -20.51 9.44
N GLU A 155 -18.31 -20.32 9.67
CA GLU A 155 -19.30 -20.12 8.60
C GLU A 155 -18.98 -18.90 7.72
N TYR A 156 -18.35 -17.87 8.30
CA TYR A 156 -17.91 -16.65 7.62
C TYR A 156 -16.47 -16.75 7.08
N ALA A 157 -15.84 -17.93 7.05
CA ALA A 157 -14.45 -18.07 6.59
C ALA A 157 -14.24 -17.57 5.15
N GLY A 158 -15.24 -17.72 4.27
CA GLY A 158 -15.16 -17.26 2.88
C GLY A 158 -15.20 -15.73 2.75
N GLU A 159 -15.89 -15.04 3.66
CA GLU A 159 -15.86 -13.57 3.77
C GLU A 159 -14.50 -13.12 4.29
N ALA A 160 -14.08 -13.66 5.43
CA ALA A 160 -12.79 -13.34 6.03
C ALA A 160 -11.61 -13.56 5.08
N TRP A 161 -11.65 -14.63 4.28
CA TRP A 161 -10.61 -14.89 3.30
C TRP A 161 -10.57 -13.82 2.21
N ARG A 162 -11.73 -13.38 1.69
CA ARG A 162 -11.80 -12.34 0.65
C ARG A 162 -11.29 -11.02 1.18
N ASP A 163 -11.77 -10.61 2.35
CA ASP A 163 -11.44 -9.30 2.93
C ASP A 163 -9.96 -9.21 3.30
N LEU A 164 -9.42 -10.24 3.96
CA LEU A 164 -7.99 -10.30 4.30
C LEU A 164 -7.11 -10.36 3.05
N ARG A 165 -7.52 -11.07 1.98
CA ARG A 165 -6.80 -11.04 0.71
C ARG A 165 -6.85 -9.65 0.09
N ASP A 166 -8.02 -9.03 0.07
CA ASP A 166 -8.20 -7.71 -0.54
C ASP A 166 -7.36 -6.66 0.21
N VAL A 167 -7.26 -6.76 1.54
CA VAL A 167 -6.31 -5.97 2.36
C VAL A 167 -4.86 -6.13 1.91
N THR A 168 -4.38 -7.36 1.69
CA THR A 168 -3.01 -7.57 1.20
C THR A 168 -2.82 -6.93 -0.18
N GLY A 169 -3.83 -7.02 -1.04
CA GLY A 169 -3.84 -6.38 -2.36
C GLY A 169 -3.85 -4.85 -2.28
N TRP A 170 -4.63 -4.26 -1.37
CA TRP A 170 -4.65 -2.82 -1.12
C TRP A 170 -3.28 -2.33 -0.67
N LEU A 171 -2.65 -3.03 0.28
CA LEU A 171 -1.33 -2.66 0.78
C LEU A 171 -0.26 -2.69 -0.32
N HIS A 172 -0.21 -3.78 -1.09
CA HIS A 172 0.69 -3.88 -2.24
C HIS A 172 0.46 -2.73 -3.22
N ARG A 173 -0.80 -2.47 -3.60
CA ARG A 173 -1.10 -1.35 -4.50
C ARG A 173 -0.72 0.00 -3.91
N ALA A 174 -0.89 0.21 -2.61
CA ALA A 174 -0.55 1.47 -1.95
C ALA A 174 0.97 1.72 -1.89
N VAL A 175 1.76 0.67 -1.66
CA VAL A 175 3.24 0.73 -1.67
C VAL A 175 3.81 0.78 -3.10
N ASP A 176 3.34 -0.10 -3.99
CA ASP A 176 3.79 -0.20 -5.39
C ASP A 176 3.28 0.93 -6.30
N ARG A 177 2.50 1.87 -5.75
CA ARG A 177 2.20 3.18 -6.32
C ARG A 177 3.19 4.23 -5.79
N PRO A 178 4.49 4.25 -6.16
CA PRO A 178 5.22 5.49 -6.05
C PRO A 178 4.50 6.52 -6.93
N ALA A 179 4.25 7.70 -6.38
CA ALA A 179 3.69 8.84 -7.11
C ALA A 179 4.43 9.10 -8.46
N ASN A 180 5.68 8.65 -8.54
CA ASN A 180 6.58 8.77 -9.68
C ASN A 180 6.27 7.79 -10.84
N ARG A 181 5.48 6.71 -10.63
CA ARG A 181 5.04 5.84 -11.73
C ARG A 181 3.87 6.42 -12.53
N THR A 182 3.23 7.47 -12.02
CA THR A 182 2.18 8.14 -12.79
C THR A 182 2.73 8.96 -13.95
N ARG A 183 4.02 9.34 -13.92
CA ARG A 183 4.68 10.08 -15.00
C ARG A 183 6.13 9.65 -15.11
N PHE A 184 6.50 8.96 -16.19
CA PHE A 184 7.90 8.61 -16.44
C PHE A 184 8.32 8.94 -17.87
N PRO A 185 9.57 9.38 -18.08
CA PRO A 185 10.10 9.65 -19.40
C PRO A 185 10.20 8.35 -20.20
N VAL A 186 9.69 8.38 -21.43
CA VAL A 186 9.72 7.24 -22.36
C VAL A 186 10.86 7.40 -23.35
N GLY A 187 11.07 8.61 -23.86
CA GLY A 187 12.06 8.89 -24.90
C GLY A 187 11.80 10.21 -25.64
N PRO A 188 12.57 10.52 -26.68
CA PRO A 188 12.39 11.73 -27.49
C PRO A 188 11.09 11.70 -28.30
N CYS A 189 10.53 12.85 -28.62
CA CYS A 189 9.31 12.98 -29.43
C CYS A 189 9.56 12.54 -30.89
N PRO A 190 8.72 11.64 -31.44
CA PRO A 190 8.86 11.20 -32.83
C PRO A 190 8.20 12.13 -33.86
N GLU A 191 7.63 13.27 -33.43
CA GLU A 191 6.96 14.21 -34.33
C GLU A 191 7.95 15.18 -34.99
N ILE A 192 7.62 15.57 -36.21
CA ILE A 192 8.31 16.60 -36.97
C ILE A 192 7.42 17.84 -36.93
N THR A 193 7.99 18.98 -36.54
CA THR A 193 7.29 20.27 -36.50
C THR A 193 6.91 20.74 -37.90
N ALA A 194 6.01 21.74 -38.00
CA ALA A 194 5.59 22.31 -39.28
C ALA A 194 6.76 22.83 -40.15
N GLY A 195 7.89 23.20 -39.54
CA GLY A 195 9.12 23.61 -40.24
C GLY A 195 10.00 22.46 -40.73
N GLY A 196 9.56 21.21 -40.65
CA GLY A 196 10.36 20.04 -41.03
C GLY A 196 11.46 19.66 -40.02
N VAL A 197 11.50 20.32 -38.87
CA VAL A 197 12.50 20.07 -37.81
C VAL A 197 11.96 19.06 -36.79
N PRO A 198 12.74 18.05 -36.36
CA PRO A 198 12.34 17.13 -35.30
C PRO A 198 11.96 17.87 -34.00
N CYS A 199 10.90 17.42 -33.33
CA CYS A 199 10.51 17.98 -32.05
C CYS A 199 11.56 17.67 -30.97
N ALA A 200 12.10 18.70 -30.33
CA ALA A 200 13.08 18.55 -29.24
C ALA A 200 12.47 18.08 -27.90
N GLY A 201 11.16 17.80 -27.87
CA GLY A 201 10.46 17.43 -26.65
C GLY A 201 10.71 16.00 -26.20
N GLN A 202 10.46 15.75 -24.92
CA GLN A 202 10.47 14.42 -24.34
C GLN A 202 9.04 13.93 -24.14
N VAL A 203 8.81 12.68 -24.50
CA VAL A 203 7.54 12.00 -24.27
C VAL A 203 7.54 11.41 -22.87
N THR A 204 6.47 11.70 -22.15
CA THR A 204 6.20 11.18 -20.81
C THR A 204 4.98 10.27 -20.88
N ALA A 205 5.09 9.04 -20.39
CA ALA A 205 3.93 8.19 -20.16
C ALA A 205 3.26 8.65 -18.87
N VAL A 206 1.97 8.93 -18.96
CA VAL A 206 1.09 9.28 -17.85
C VAL A 206 0.19 8.09 -17.55
N ILE A 207 0.36 7.46 -16.40
CA ILE A 207 -0.51 6.40 -15.88
C ILE A 207 -1.33 7.00 -14.72
N PRO A 208 -2.60 7.37 -14.95
CA PRO A 208 -3.44 7.95 -13.90
C PRO A 208 -3.60 6.99 -12.72
N ALA A 209 -3.59 7.52 -11.50
CA ALA A 209 -3.87 6.74 -10.30
C ALA A 209 -5.34 6.29 -10.21
N ARG A 210 -6.24 7.03 -10.86
CA ARG A 210 -7.68 6.72 -10.93
C ARG A 210 -7.97 5.91 -12.18
N GLU A 211 -8.72 4.83 -12.02
CA GLU A 211 -9.12 3.93 -13.13
C GLU A 211 -10.10 4.58 -14.12
N ASP A 212 -10.73 5.70 -13.72
CA ASP A 212 -11.64 6.48 -14.56
C ASP A 212 -10.93 7.26 -15.69
N ARG A 213 -9.59 7.32 -15.68
CA ARG A 213 -8.80 8.02 -16.71
C ARG A 213 -7.91 7.03 -17.47
N PRO A 214 -7.95 7.04 -18.81
CA PRO A 214 -7.06 6.20 -19.59
C PRO A 214 -5.60 6.68 -19.46
N ALA A 215 -4.67 5.73 -19.43
CA ALA A 215 -3.26 6.06 -19.57
C ALA A 215 -2.98 6.64 -20.96
N LEU A 216 -2.02 7.57 -21.03
CA LEU A 216 -1.64 8.24 -22.27
C LEU A 216 -0.14 8.56 -22.24
N MET A 217 0.47 8.70 -23.41
CA MET A 217 1.76 9.36 -23.56
C MET A 217 1.52 10.78 -24.03
N GLU A 218 2.33 11.74 -23.59
CA GLU A 218 2.28 13.11 -24.11
C GLU A 218 3.67 13.71 -24.25
N CYS A 219 3.86 14.54 -25.27
CA CYS A 219 5.09 15.29 -25.47
C CYS A 219 5.02 16.62 -24.70
N GLY A 220 6.02 16.90 -23.86
CA GLY A 220 6.09 18.15 -23.10
C GLY A 220 6.32 19.41 -23.93
N THR A 221 6.63 19.29 -25.23
CA THR A 221 6.95 20.43 -26.10
C THR A 221 5.90 20.67 -27.18
N CYS A 222 5.56 19.66 -28.00
CA CYS A 222 4.55 19.84 -29.04
C CYS A 222 3.12 19.58 -28.56
N GLY A 223 2.94 19.01 -27.36
CA GLY A 223 1.62 18.72 -26.79
C GLY A 223 0.90 17.52 -27.41
N GLU A 224 1.51 16.83 -28.37
CA GLU A 224 0.94 15.63 -28.98
C GLU A 224 0.66 14.57 -27.91
N ARG A 225 -0.48 13.86 -28.03
CA ARG A 225 -0.94 12.89 -27.04
C ARG A 225 -1.29 11.57 -27.71
N TRP A 226 -0.81 10.48 -27.14
CA TRP A 226 -1.01 9.14 -27.68
C TRP A 226 -1.73 8.25 -26.66
N PRO A 227 -2.96 7.77 -26.94
CA PRO A 227 -3.63 6.81 -26.08
C PRO A 227 -2.88 5.47 -26.05
N THR A 228 -3.13 4.65 -25.03
CA THR A 228 -2.47 3.34 -24.82
C THR A 228 -2.40 2.46 -26.07
N ILE A 229 -3.47 2.41 -26.87
CA ILE A 229 -3.51 1.61 -28.11
C ILE A 229 -2.44 2.01 -29.15
N GLN A 230 -1.90 3.23 -29.06
CA GLN A 230 -0.88 3.73 -29.97
C GLN A 230 0.55 3.56 -29.45
N TRP A 231 0.75 3.18 -28.19
CA TRP A 231 2.06 3.20 -27.54
C TRP A 231 3.11 2.38 -28.29
N ALA A 232 2.76 1.16 -28.72
CA ALA A 232 3.69 0.32 -29.48
C ALA A 232 4.12 0.95 -30.82
N ARG A 233 3.21 1.69 -31.47
CA ARG A 233 3.51 2.41 -32.73
C ARG A 233 4.41 3.60 -32.46
N VAL A 234 4.12 4.37 -31.41
CA VAL A 234 4.92 5.53 -30.98
C VAL A 234 6.33 5.10 -30.60
N GLY A 235 6.46 4.04 -29.79
CA GLY A 235 7.77 3.50 -29.41
C GLY A 235 8.63 3.11 -30.61
N ARG A 236 8.05 2.44 -31.63
CA ARG A 236 8.78 2.14 -32.88
C ARG A 236 9.22 3.40 -33.63
N ARG A 237 8.44 4.48 -33.60
CA ARG A 237 8.84 5.76 -34.22
C ARG A 237 9.94 6.46 -33.44
N MET A 238 9.93 6.38 -32.11
CA MET A 238 10.97 6.92 -31.24
C MET A 238 12.32 6.25 -31.51
N LEU A 239 12.34 4.91 -31.59
CA LEU A 239 13.55 4.15 -31.90
C LEU A 239 14.14 4.57 -33.26
N LYS A 240 13.30 4.65 -34.30
CA LYS A 240 13.73 5.14 -35.63
C LYS A 240 14.22 6.59 -35.63
N ALA A 241 13.64 7.45 -34.80
CA ALA A 241 14.08 8.83 -34.65
C ALA A 241 15.46 8.90 -33.97
N GLN A 242 15.70 8.07 -32.95
CA GLN A 242 16.99 7.96 -32.27
C GLN A 242 18.09 7.45 -33.22
N GLU A 243 17.80 6.45 -34.05
CA GLU A 243 18.74 5.96 -35.07
C GLU A 243 19.20 7.07 -36.03
N ARG A 244 18.26 7.93 -36.49
CA ARG A 244 18.57 9.07 -37.37
C ARG A 244 19.38 10.17 -36.71
N MET A 245 19.34 10.30 -35.38
CA MET A 245 20.11 11.31 -34.65
C MET A 245 21.56 10.87 -34.39
N MET A 246 21.87 9.58 -34.55
CA MET A 246 23.22 9.03 -34.35
C MET A 246 24.07 8.98 -35.63
N THR A 247 23.45 9.13 -36.80
CA THR A 247 24.09 9.26 -38.11
C THR A 247 24.25 10.71 -38.52
#